data_AF-A0A562PJT0-F1
#
_entry.id   AF-A0A562PJT0-F1
#
_cell.length_a   1.000
_cell.length_b   1.000
_cell.length_c   1.000
_cell.angle_alpha   90.00
_cell.angle_beta   90.00
_cell.angle_gamma   90.00
#
_symmetry.space_group_name_H-M   'P 1'
#
loop_
_entity.id
_entity.type
_entity.pdbx_description
1 polymer ?
#
loop_
_entity_poly.entity_id
_entity_poly.type
_entity_poly.pdbx_seq_one_letter_code
_entity_poly.pdbx_strand_id
1 'polypeptide(L)'
;MKILIIDDQELVLLTLEKYLIDLGYLVKKANNMADGIAMYDEFQPDLVITDVDMPVVANSSFEFKSLDYIKKKSGLEIIKHIRVLKKETTPVMVLSGNRQLDVISQALSLGAADYVIKPVRLDIISMRVENLIGKVDTDKKNTKKERYIHESCVGVIIPCYYSLETMLSEEFIKFVNTNLNYHLCFVNYSYEEMPTKILNKFCKGKRISVLNFDHVVHKTEAIRLGMLHLEKEHQFEFIGFLNEDLSVNFDTFKELVNIISTSNYKNVVGLEVGSSNSTFWGFPIKHFVNKKINGFYKKFSEKHSKEKNRFIEVFDNDIVKDIFKNKFLLENKFEEEISNRTKCFFGDDKWNDRVCVKLLKLA
;
A
#
# COMPACT_ATOMS: atom_id res chain seq x y z
N MET A 1 18.44 23.23 -7.64
CA MET A 1 17.21 23.51 -6.87
C MET A 1 16.96 22.39 -5.87
N LYS A 2 16.48 22.74 -4.68
CA LYS A 2 16.26 21.88 -3.51
C LYS A 2 14.77 21.66 -3.27
N ILE A 3 14.35 20.42 -3.09
CA ILE A 3 12.95 20.07 -2.80
C ILE A 3 12.88 19.30 -1.49
N LEU A 4 11.99 19.71 -0.61
CA LEU A 4 11.62 18.95 0.59
C LEU A 4 10.27 18.27 0.36
N ILE A 5 10.20 16.95 0.47
CA ILE A 5 8.96 16.18 0.38
C ILE A 5 8.55 15.68 1.78
N ILE A 6 7.26 15.79 2.13
CA ILE A 6 6.74 15.46 3.45
C ILE A 6 5.42 14.68 3.31
N ASP A 7 5.41 13.41 3.70
CA ASP A 7 4.26 12.50 3.56
C ASP A 7 4.48 11.31 4.51
N ASP A 8 3.46 10.83 5.21
CA ASP A 8 3.59 9.70 6.14
C ASP A 8 3.68 8.34 5.43
N GLN A 9 3.40 8.31 4.12
CA GLN A 9 3.51 7.11 3.29
C GLN A 9 4.90 7.01 2.64
N GLU A 10 5.74 6.10 3.13
CA GLU A 10 7.10 5.88 2.61
C GLU A 10 7.09 5.52 1.12
N LEU A 11 6.08 4.81 0.61
CA LEU A 11 5.98 4.51 -0.83
C LEU A 11 5.84 5.78 -1.69
N VAL A 12 5.13 6.79 -1.20
CA VAL A 12 4.98 8.10 -1.86
C VAL A 12 6.30 8.84 -1.83
N LEU A 13 6.95 8.89 -0.66
CA LEU A 13 8.26 9.52 -0.50
C LEU A 13 9.32 8.90 -1.43
N LEU A 14 9.48 7.58 -1.42
CA LEU A 14 10.45 6.87 -2.28
C LEU A 14 10.19 7.12 -3.77
N THR A 15 8.92 7.20 -4.14
CA THR A 15 8.50 7.47 -5.52
C THR A 15 8.88 8.88 -5.96
N LEU A 16 8.51 9.88 -5.16
CA LEU A 16 8.79 11.28 -5.45
C LEU A 16 10.28 11.58 -5.42
N GLU A 17 10.98 11.09 -4.39
CA GLU A 17 12.43 11.25 -4.22
C GLU A 17 13.17 10.74 -5.46
N LYS A 18 12.94 9.49 -5.85
CA LYS A 18 13.57 8.92 -7.03
C LYS A 18 13.26 9.71 -8.29
N TYR A 19 11.99 10.05 -8.51
CA TYR A 19 11.55 10.72 -9.72
C TYR A 19 12.13 12.15 -9.85
N LEU A 20 12.16 12.90 -8.75
CA LEU A 20 12.69 14.27 -8.72
C LEU A 20 14.24 14.28 -8.76
N ILE A 21 14.92 13.32 -8.12
CA ILE A 21 16.38 13.16 -8.27
C ILE A 21 16.73 12.82 -9.73
N ASP A 22 15.96 11.94 -10.39
CA ASP A 22 16.17 11.59 -11.80
C ASP A 22 16.03 12.82 -12.72
N LEU A 23 15.21 13.80 -12.32
CA LEU A 23 15.03 15.10 -12.98
C LEU A 23 16.12 16.13 -12.63
N GLY A 24 17.04 15.81 -11.73
CA GLY A 24 18.17 16.68 -11.36
C GLY A 24 17.94 17.58 -10.14
N TYR A 25 16.86 17.36 -9.37
CA TYR A 25 16.63 18.09 -8.11
C TYR A 25 17.42 17.48 -6.95
N LEU A 26 17.84 18.32 -5.99
CA LEU A 26 18.33 17.83 -4.70
C LEU A 26 17.13 17.63 -3.78
N VAL A 27 16.85 16.39 -3.39
CA VAL A 27 15.65 16.06 -2.61
C VAL A 27 16.03 15.63 -1.20
N LYS A 28 15.35 16.16 -0.20
CA LYS A 28 15.27 15.57 1.14
C LYS A 28 13.83 15.19 1.45
N LYS A 29 13.63 14.21 2.34
CA LYS A 29 12.32 13.68 2.72
C LYS A 29 12.13 13.64 4.22
N ALA A 30 10.90 13.83 4.67
CA ALA A 30 10.46 13.62 6.04
C ALA A 30 9.14 12.83 6.05
N ASN A 31 8.98 11.92 7.01
CA ASN A 31 7.77 11.07 7.12
C ASN A 31 6.75 11.58 8.15
N ASN A 32 7.00 12.76 8.71
CA ASN A 32 6.11 13.40 9.65
C ASN A 32 6.36 14.91 9.68
N MET A 33 5.42 15.64 10.29
CA MET A 33 5.46 17.09 10.36
C MET A 33 6.66 17.64 11.15
N ALA A 34 7.00 17.04 12.29
CA ALA A 34 8.05 17.56 13.17
C ALA A 34 9.42 17.50 12.47
N ASP A 35 9.74 16.35 11.87
CA ASP A 35 10.96 16.18 11.07
C ASP A 35 10.91 17.05 9.81
N GLY A 36 9.73 17.22 9.21
CA GLY A 36 9.53 18.11 8.06
C GLY A 36 9.87 19.57 8.38
N ILE A 37 9.42 20.08 9.52
CA ILE A 37 9.73 21.44 10.00
C ILE A 37 11.22 21.59 10.31
N ALA A 38 11.81 20.65 11.07
CA ALA A 38 13.24 20.70 11.39
C ALA A 38 14.10 20.66 10.12
N MET A 39 13.72 19.81 9.17
CA MET A 39 14.42 19.67 7.90
C MET A 39 14.22 20.88 6.99
N TYR A 40 13.06 21.52 6.99
CA TYR A 40 12.84 22.78 6.30
C TYR A 40 13.83 23.84 6.78
N ASP A 41 13.93 24.01 8.10
CA ASP A 41 14.78 25.01 8.74
C ASP A 41 16.26 24.81 8.41
N GLU A 42 16.74 23.56 8.41
CA GLU A 42 18.13 23.21 8.09
C GLU A 42 18.43 23.25 6.58
N PHE A 43 17.56 22.65 5.77
CA PHE A 43 17.83 22.40 4.35
C PHE A 43 17.61 23.64 3.49
N GLN A 44 16.71 24.54 3.93
CA GLN A 44 16.29 25.74 3.22
C GLN A 44 15.88 25.39 1.77
N PRO A 45 14.79 24.62 1.58
CA PRO A 45 14.39 24.15 0.27
C PRO A 45 13.84 25.28 -0.61
N ASP A 46 13.94 25.12 -1.92
CA ASP A 46 13.31 26.01 -2.90
C ASP A 46 11.82 25.67 -3.10
N LEU A 47 11.41 24.44 -2.78
CA LEU A 47 10.02 23.97 -2.84
C LEU A 47 9.75 22.98 -1.71
N VAL A 48 8.57 23.08 -1.09
CA VAL A 48 8.02 22.05 -0.21
C VAL A 48 6.85 21.36 -0.91
N ILE A 49 6.85 20.03 -0.94
CA ILE A 49 5.70 19.22 -1.30
C ILE A 49 5.24 18.50 -0.04
N THR A 50 4.01 18.73 0.41
CA THR A 50 3.49 18.14 1.66
C THR A 50 2.13 17.50 1.46
N ASP A 51 1.89 16.35 2.08
CA ASP A 51 0.53 15.88 2.33
C ASP A 51 -0.13 16.71 3.44
N VAL A 52 -1.47 16.77 3.44
CA VAL A 52 -2.25 17.45 4.47
C VAL A 52 -2.62 16.52 5.62
N ASP A 53 -2.93 15.26 5.32
CA ASP A 53 -3.58 14.32 6.22
C ASP A 53 -2.58 13.36 6.89
N MET A 54 -1.51 13.89 7.46
CA MET A 54 -0.56 13.08 8.22
C MET A 54 -0.97 12.91 9.69
N PRO A 55 -0.82 11.71 10.30
CA PRO A 55 -1.03 11.48 11.72
C PRO A 55 -0.15 12.38 12.61
N VAL A 56 -0.69 12.82 13.75
CA VAL A 56 0.08 13.56 14.76
C VAL A 56 0.78 12.56 15.69
N VAL A 57 2.10 12.69 15.85
CA VAL A 57 2.86 11.86 16.80
C VAL A 57 2.67 12.43 18.21
N ALA A 58 2.00 11.65 19.07
CA ALA A 58 1.61 12.04 20.44
C ALA A 58 2.77 12.43 21.37
N ASN A 59 4.00 12.10 21.01
CA ASN A 59 5.20 12.33 21.83
C ASN A 59 6.08 13.49 21.32
N SER A 60 5.60 14.29 20.36
CA SER A 60 6.38 15.44 19.89
C SER A 60 6.36 16.57 20.94
N SER A 61 7.53 16.98 21.41
CA SER A 61 7.76 18.04 22.41
C SER A 61 7.37 19.45 21.94
N PHE A 62 6.75 19.56 20.76
CA PHE A 62 6.20 20.80 20.25
C PHE A 62 4.88 21.07 20.97
N GLU A 63 4.93 21.90 22.01
CA GLU A 63 3.74 22.46 22.67
C GLU A 63 2.95 23.34 21.67
N PHE A 64 2.12 22.71 20.83
CA PHE A 64 1.04 23.43 20.16
C PHE A 64 -0.05 23.72 21.19
N LYS A 65 0.07 24.86 21.86
CA LYS A 65 -0.79 25.30 22.98
C LYS A 65 -2.20 25.78 22.58
N SER A 66 -2.67 25.44 21.38
CA SER A 66 -4.01 25.84 20.92
C SER A 66 -4.52 24.86 19.86
N LEU A 67 -5.42 23.96 20.25
CA LEU A 67 -6.81 23.84 19.74
C LEU A 67 -7.41 22.49 20.14
N ASP A 68 -8.61 22.54 20.73
CA ASP A 68 -9.54 21.45 21.02
C ASP A 68 -10.09 20.75 19.75
N TYR A 69 -9.25 20.46 18.76
CA TYR A 69 -9.63 19.87 17.46
C TYR A 69 -8.53 18.92 16.97
N ILE A 70 -8.33 17.81 17.70
CA ILE A 70 -7.48 16.67 17.28
C ILE A 70 -8.13 15.99 16.06
N LYS A 71 -8.04 16.64 14.89
CA LYS A 71 -8.37 16.09 13.58
C LYS A 71 -7.30 16.51 12.57
N LYS A 72 -6.32 15.61 12.40
CA LYS A 72 -5.69 15.21 11.13
C LYS A 72 -5.49 16.32 10.06
N LYS A 73 -4.66 17.34 10.28
CA LYS A 73 -4.27 18.27 9.18
C LYS A 73 -2.84 18.81 9.31
N SER A 74 -1.87 17.94 9.63
CA SER A 74 -0.48 18.34 9.93
C SER A 74 0.21 19.10 8.78
N GLY A 75 -0.19 18.90 7.53
CA GLY A 75 0.35 19.67 6.40
C GLY A 75 -0.02 21.16 6.40
N LEU A 76 -1.18 21.53 6.96
CA LEU A 76 -1.57 22.94 7.08
C LEU A 76 -0.67 23.69 8.07
N GLU A 77 -0.20 23.01 9.11
CA GLU A 77 0.73 23.58 10.09
C GLU A 77 2.12 23.83 9.48
N ILE A 78 2.56 23.01 8.53
CA ILE A 78 3.80 23.27 7.77
C ILE A 78 3.67 24.58 6.98
N ILE A 79 2.53 24.80 6.29
CA ILE A 79 2.28 26.06 5.56
C ILE A 79 2.30 27.24 6.53
N LYS A 80 1.63 27.13 7.69
CA LYS A 80 1.63 28.18 8.72
C LYS A 80 3.03 28.45 9.28
N HIS A 81 3.82 27.42 9.56
CA HIS A 81 5.20 27.58 10.04
C HIS A 81 6.01 28.43 9.06
N ILE A 82 5.95 28.11 7.77
CA ILE A 82 6.69 28.83 6.72
C ILE A 82 6.20 30.29 6.59
N ARG A 83 4.87 30.49 6.50
CA ARG A 83 4.30 31.81 6.20
C ARG A 83 4.23 32.75 7.40
N VAL A 84 3.93 32.23 8.59
CA VAL A 84 3.67 33.03 9.80
C VAL A 84 4.89 33.09 10.70
N LEU A 85 5.49 31.95 11.02
CA LEU A 85 6.62 31.89 11.96
C LEU A 85 7.93 32.31 11.28
N LYS A 86 8.21 31.76 10.09
CA LYS A 86 9.42 32.10 9.33
C LYS A 86 9.28 33.34 8.46
N LYS A 87 8.04 33.69 8.09
CA LYS A 87 7.73 34.82 7.17
C LYS A 87 8.43 34.68 5.81
N GLU A 88 8.53 33.44 5.32
CA GLU A 88 9.21 33.10 4.07
C GLU A 88 8.19 32.83 2.96
N THR A 89 8.63 33.02 1.70
CA THR A 89 7.80 32.88 0.50
C THR A 89 8.02 31.57 -0.26
N THR A 90 8.79 30.63 0.31
CA THR A 90 9.05 29.32 -0.29
C THR A 90 7.74 28.68 -0.76
N PRO A 91 7.58 28.34 -2.04
CA PRO A 91 6.34 27.74 -2.54
C PRO A 91 6.08 26.42 -1.81
N VAL A 92 4.81 26.20 -1.46
CA VAL A 92 4.33 24.95 -0.86
C VAL A 92 3.29 24.35 -1.79
N MET A 93 3.57 23.19 -2.36
CA MET A 93 2.61 22.39 -3.10
C MET A 93 2.00 21.36 -2.15
N VAL A 94 0.69 21.38 -2.01
CA VAL A 94 -0.01 20.30 -1.33
C VAL A 94 -0.22 19.13 -2.28
N LEU A 95 0.06 17.91 -1.83
CA LEU A 95 -0.21 16.67 -2.56
C LEU A 95 -1.00 15.72 -1.67
N SER A 96 -2.33 15.64 -1.84
CA SER A 96 -3.20 14.94 -0.89
C SER A 96 -4.33 14.14 -1.55
N GLY A 97 -4.80 13.09 -0.87
CA GLY A 97 -6.05 12.39 -1.23
C GLY A 97 -7.30 13.19 -0.86
N ASN A 98 -7.17 14.18 0.03
CA ASN A 98 -8.31 14.93 0.55
C ASN A 98 -8.96 15.83 -0.53
N ARG A 99 -10.25 15.60 -0.78
CA ARG A 99 -11.06 16.30 -1.79
C ARG A 99 -12.03 17.33 -1.19
N GLN A 100 -12.02 17.52 0.12
CA GLN A 100 -12.97 18.41 0.77
C GLN A 100 -12.64 19.87 0.44
N LEU A 101 -13.63 20.62 -0.05
CA LEU A 101 -13.44 22.00 -0.52
C LEU A 101 -12.96 22.94 0.60
N ASP A 102 -13.37 22.71 1.84
CA ASP A 102 -12.93 23.48 3.00
C ASP A 102 -11.42 23.29 3.27
N VAL A 103 -10.91 22.06 3.14
CA VAL A 103 -9.49 21.73 3.29
C VAL A 103 -8.67 22.41 2.21
N ILE A 104 -9.10 22.28 0.95
CA ILE A 104 -8.43 22.89 -0.21
C ILE A 104 -8.41 24.41 -0.06
N SER A 105 -9.56 25.01 0.27
CA SER A 105 -9.68 26.45 0.49
C SER A 105 -8.80 26.94 1.64
N GLN A 106 -8.73 26.20 2.74
CA GLN A 106 -7.85 26.51 3.87
C GLN A 106 -6.37 26.48 3.47
N ALA A 107 -5.91 25.44 2.77
CA ALA A 107 -4.53 25.33 2.32
C ALA A 107 -4.11 26.52 1.44
N LEU A 108 -4.94 26.87 0.45
CA LEU A 108 -4.70 27.99 -0.45
C LEU A 108 -4.74 29.33 0.29
N SER A 109 -5.70 29.54 1.19
CA SER A 109 -5.81 30.76 2.00
C SER A 109 -4.64 30.95 2.96
N LEU A 110 -4.03 29.86 3.43
CA LEU A 110 -2.80 29.87 4.24
C LEU A 110 -1.55 30.17 3.41
N GLY A 111 -1.64 30.22 2.08
CA GLY A 111 -0.53 30.56 1.19
C GLY A 111 0.17 29.37 0.54
N ALA A 112 -0.49 28.21 0.45
CA ALA A 112 -0.07 27.15 -0.47
C ALA A 112 -0.09 27.67 -1.91
N ALA A 113 0.94 27.31 -2.67
CA ALA A 113 1.11 27.74 -4.06
C ALA A 113 0.32 26.86 -5.05
N ASP A 114 0.08 25.60 -4.70
CA ASP A 114 -0.72 24.67 -5.50
C ASP A 114 -1.34 23.57 -4.61
N TYR A 115 -2.40 22.93 -5.09
CA TYR A 115 -3.05 21.79 -4.44
C TYR A 115 -3.34 20.69 -5.46
N VAL A 116 -2.66 19.55 -5.30
CA VAL A 116 -2.72 18.42 -6.22
C VAL A 116 -3.42 17.24 -5.53
N ILE A 117 -4.50 16.76 -6.15
CA ILE A 117 -5.31 15.66 -5.63
C ILE A 117 -4.75 14.31 -6.13
N LYS A 118 -4.56 13.36 -5.21
CA LYS A 118 -4.25 11.95 -5.52
C LYS A 118 -5.54 11.22 -6.02
N PRO A 119 -5.44 10.26 -6.96
CA PRO A 119 -4.24 9.84 -7.66
C PRO A 119 -3.80 10.84 -8.75
N VAL A 120 -2.50 11.02 -8.91
CA VAL A 120 -1.92 11.95 -9.91
C VAL A 120 -0.74 11.32 -10.64
N ARG A 121 -0.58 11.65 -11.93
CA ARG A 121 0.54 11.19 -12.74
C ARG A 121 1.83 11.94 -12.37
N LEU A 122 2.95 11.23 -12.40
CA LEU A 122 4.27 11.82 -12.12
C LEU A 122 4.65 12.95 -13.08
N ASP A 123 4.28 12.86 -14.35
CA ASP A 123 4.57 13.93 -15.32
C ASP A 123 3.83 15.22 -14.99
N ILE A 124 2.58 15.15 -14.52
CA ILE A 124 1.86 16.32 -14.00
C ILE A 124 2.58 16.93 -12.81
N ILE A 125 3.10 16.13 -11.87
CA ILE A 125 3.89 16.63 -10.75
C ILE A 125 5.12 17.39 -11.26
N SER A 126 5.87 16.84 -12.21
CA SER A 126 7.04 17.54 -12.77
C SER A 126 6.68 18.87 -13.41
N MET A 127 5.56 18.95 -14.15
CA MET A 127 5.09 20.21 -14.73
C MET A 127 4.72 21.24 -13.66
N ARG A 128 4.10 20.81 -12.56
CA ARG A 128 3.79 21.71 -11.42
C ARG A 128 5.05 22.18 -10.72
N VAL A 129 6.03 21.30 -10.51
CA VAL A 129 7.33 21.66 -9.93
C VAL A 129 8.05 22.69 -10.82
N GLU A 130 8.15 22.42 -12.13
CA GLU A 130 8.77 23.34 -13.10
C GLU A 130 8.09 24.72 -13.10
N ASN A 131 6.76 24.78 -12.96
CA ASN A 131 6.03 26.05 -12.87
C ASN A 131 6.32 26.83 -11.59
N LEU A 132 6.62 26.15 -10.48
CA LEU A 132 6.82 26.79 -9.17
C LEU A 132 8.24 27.27 -8.95
N ILE A 133 9.24 26.50 -9.38
CA ILE A 133 10.65 26.79 -9.09
C ILE A 133 11.53 26.91 -10.34
N GLY A 134 10.97 26.72 -11.53
CA GLY A 134 11.70 26.71 -12.79
C GLY A 134 12.22 25.32 -13.17
N LYS A 135 12.78 25.23 -14.38
CA LYS A 135 13.30 23.99 -14.94
C LYS A 135 14.77 23.80 -14.61
N VAL A 136 15.18 22.56 -14.32
CA VAL A 136 16.59 22.18 -14.26
C VAL A 136 17.03 21.70 -15.64
N ASP A 137 18.06 22.32 -16.21
CA ASP A 137 18.63 21.87 -17.48
C ASP A 137 19.22 20.47 -17.32
N THR A 138 18.49 19.47 -17.79
CA THR A 138 18.94 18.08 -17.83
C THR A 138 18.63 17.49 -19.20
N ASP A 139 19.63 16.82 -19.80
CA ASP A 139 19.49 16.08 -21.07
C ASP A 139 18.65 14.79 -20.93
N LYS A 140 18.18 14.49 -19.72
CA LYS A 140 17.42 13.28 -19.42
C LYS A 140 15.98 13.43 -19.90
N LYS A 141 15.69 12.91 -21.09
CA LYS A 141 14.31 12.72 -21.57
C LYS A 141 13.58 11.74 -20.65
N ASN A 142 12.60 12.25 -19.91
CA ASN A 142 11.70 11.41 -19.14
C ASN A 142 10.92 10.50 -20.10
N THR A 143 11.04 9.19 -19.93
CA THR A 143 10.21 8.25 -20.70
C THR A 143 8.76 8.41 -20.23
N LYS A 144 7.84 8.69 -21.17
CA LYS A 144 6.39 8.86 -20.93
C LYS A 144 5.73 7.54 -20.52
N LYS A 145 6.10 6.98 -19.38
CA LYS A 145 5.37 5.87 -18.75
C LYS A 145 4.33 6.46 -17.82
N GLU A 146 3.08 6.06 -18.03
CA GLU A 146 1.95 6.46 -17.18
C GLU A 146 2.11 5.84 -15.80
N ARG A 147 2.68 6.61 -14.88
CA ARG A 147 2.96 6.24 -13.51
C ARG A 147 2.22 7.19 -12.58
N TYR A 148 1.47 6.64 -11.64
CA TYR A 148 0.60 7.39 -10.73
C TYR A 148 1.09 7.26 -9.30
N ILE A 149 0.98 8.36 -8.55
CA ILE A 149 0.96 8.35 -7.09
C ILE A 149 -0.50 8.15 -6.69
N HIS A 150 -0.79 7.11 -5.91
CA HIS A 150 -2.12 6.84 -5.37
C HIS A 150 -2.22 7.34 -3.93
N GLU A 151 -3.45 7.50 -3.46
CA GLU A 151 -3.77 7.76 -2.05
C GLU A 151 -3.56 6.52 -1.18
N SER A 152 -4.03 5.36 -1.66
CA SER A 152 -3.95 4.09 -0.92
C SER A 152 -2.71 3.30 -1.30
N CYS A 153 -1.94 2.88 -0.28
CA CYS A 153 -0.85 1.92 -0.44
C CYS A 153 -1.30 0.49 -0.08
N VAL A 154 -0.71 -0.49 -0.77
CA VAL A 154 -1.04 -1.91 -0.64
C VAL A 154 0.19 -2.72 -0.27
N GLY A 155 0.13 -3.45 0.84
CA GLY A 155 1.12 -4.44 1.23
C GLY A 155 0.76 -5.82 0.68
N VAL A 156 1.71 -6.50 0.02
CA VAL A 156 1.49 -7.85 -0.51
C VAL A 156 2.50 -8.81 0.08
N ILE A 157 2.00 -9.81 0.79
CA ILE A 157 2.79 -10.91 1.33
C ILE A 157 3.02 -11.95 0.24
N ILE A 158 4.27 -12.25 -0.05
CA ILE A 158 4.70 -13.33 -0.94
C ILE A 158 5.46 -14.37 -0.10
N PRO A 159 4.82 -15.46 0.34
CA PRO A 159 5.51 -16.49 1.11
C PRO A 159 6.48 -17.26 0.20
N CYS A 160 7.76 -17.36 0.59
CA CYS A 160 8.81 -18.00 -0.20
C CYS A 160 9.59 -19.13 0.50
N TYR A 161 9.75 -20.28 -0.18
CA TYR A 161 10.46 -21.46 0.35
C TYR A 161 11.80 -21.78 -0.32
N TYR A 162 12.03 -21.38 -1.57
CA TYR A 162 13.28 -21.67 -2.30
C TYR A 162 13.93 -20.38 -2.79
N SER A 163 15.23 -20.43 -3.13
CA SER A 163 16.06 -19.24 -3.35
C SER A 163 15.38 -18.25 -4.32
N LEU A 164 15.17 -17.01 -3.86
CA LEU A 164 14.56 -15.93 -4.66
C LEU A 164 15.31 -15.65 -5.98
N GLU A 165 16.48 -16.26 -6.19
CA GLU A 165 17.24 -16.17 -7.44
C GLU A 165 16.50 -16.79 -8.64
N THR A 166 15.69 -17.84 -8.41
CA THR A 166 14.80 -18.41 -9.45
C THR A 166 13.41 -17.79 -9.48
N MET A 167 12.94 -17.18 -8.38
CA MET A 167 11.56 -16.67 -8.25
C MET A 167 11.39 -15.15 -8.40
N LEU A 168 12.41 -14.31 -8.15
CA LEU A 168 12.37 -12.88 -8.48
C LEU A 168 12.58 -12.68 -9.98
N SER A 169 11.62 -13.20 -10.74
CA SER A 169 11.51 -12.97 -12.16
C SER A 169 11.45 -11.47 -12.46
N GLU A 170 11.74 -11.10 -13.71
CA GLU A 170 11.53 -9.73 -14.20
C GLU A 170 10.10 -9.23 -13.94
N GLU A 171 9.14 -10.13 -13.72
CA GLU A 171 7.74 -9.82 -13.45
C GLU A 171 7.52 -9.08 -12.13
N PHE A 172 8.09 -9.56 -11.01
CA PHE A 172 7.96 -8.88 -9.72
C PHE A 172 8.58 -7.48 -9.76
N ILE A 173 9.77 -7.34 -10.36
CA ILE A 173 10.43 -6.05 -10.52
C ILE A 173 9.60 -5.13 -11.43
N LYS A 174 9.11 -5.65 -12.56
CA LYS A 174 8.27 -4.91 -13.49
C LYS A 174 7.02 -4.42 -12.78
N PHE A 175 6.35 -5.29 -12.03
CA PHE A 175 5.15 -4.98 -11.27
C PHE A 175 5.39 -3.83 -10.29
N VAL A 176 6.41 -3.90 -9.44
CA VAL A 176 6.69 -2.83 -8.46
C VAL A 176 7.08 -1.53 -9.16
N ASN A 177 7.83 -1.60 -10.27
CA ASN A 177 8.22 -0.40 -11.02
C ASN A 177 7.05 0.28 -11.73
N THR A 178 6.00 -0.45 -12.11
CA THR A 178 4.79 0.10 -12.76
C THR A 178 3.71 0.50 -11.76
N ASN A 179 3.56 -0.23 -10.66
CA ASN A 179 2.51 -0.04 -9.66
C ASN A 179 3.12 0.55 -8.39
N LEU A 180 3.23 1.87 -8.35
CA LEU A 180 4.04 2.60 -7.36
C LEU A 180 3.48 2.57 -5.93
N ASN A 181 2.21 2.23 -5.77
CA ASN A 181 1.52 2.12 -4.49
C ASN A 181 1.54 0.70 -3.90
N TYR A 182 2.23 -0.24 -4.54
CA TYR A 182 2.39 -1.60 -4.03
C TYR A 182 3.76 -1.78 -3.38
N HIS A 183 3.75 -2.46 -2.25
CA HIS A 183 4.92 -2.98 -1.56
C HIS A 183 4.87 -4.51 -1.54
N LEU A 184 5.94 -5.16 -1.96
CA LEU A 184 6.04 -6.62 -1.89
C LEU A 184 6.90 -7.02 -0.70
N CYS A 185 6.33 -7.77 0.23
CA CYS A 185 7.04 -8.35 1.35
C CYS A 185 7.22 -9.86 1.11
N PHE A 186 8.43 -10.26 0.78
CA PHE A 186 8.78 -11.66 0.66
C PHE A 186 9.01 -12.25 2.04
N VAL A 187 8.26 -13.28 2.41
CA VAL A 187 8.36 -13.90 3.73
C VAL A 187 9.04 -15.25 3.55
N ASN A 188 10.31 -15.31 3.93
CA ASN A 188 11.10 -16.53 3.84
C ASN A 188 10.65 -17.51 4.93
N TYR A 189 10.24 -18.70 4.52
CA TYR A 189 9.85 -19.79 5.40
C TYR A 189 10.72 -21.04 5.23
N SER A 190 11.95 -20.85 4.72
CA SER A 190 12.97 -21.88 4.53
C SER A 190 14.10 -21.77 5.57
N TYR A 191 14.98 -22.79 5.61
CA TYR A 191 16.18 -22.79 6.45
C TYR A 191 17.29 -21.89 5.91
N GLU A 192 17.22 -21.49 4.64
CA GLU A 192 18.28 -20.75 3.99
C GLU A 192 18.06 -19.25 4.17
N GLU A 193 19.05 -18.55 4.72
CA GLU A 193 19.05 -17.10 4.67
C GLU A 193 19.10 -16.60 3.24
N MET A 194 18.36 -15.52 2.99
CA MET A 194 18.33 -14.89 1.68
C MET A 194 19.71 -14.33 1.33
N PRO A 195 20.31 -14.71 0.17
CA PRO A 195 21.60 -14.20 -0.22
C PRO A 195 21.64 -12.67 -0.22
N THR A 196 22.61 -12.08 0.49
CA THR A 196 22.72 -10.61 0.65
C THR A 196 22.82 -9.88 -0.69
N LYS A 197 23.36 -10.54 -1.73
CA LYS A 197 23.42 -10.02 -3.11
C LYS A 197 22.01 -9.81 -3.69
N ILE A 198 21.10 -10.74 -3.44
CA ILE A 198 19.68 -10.63 -3.83
C ILE A 198 19.04 -9.49 -3.04
N LEU A 199 19.16 -9.49 -1.71
CA LEU A 199 18.60 -8.43 -0.87
C LEU A 199 19.04 -7.03 -1.33
N ASN A 200 20.34 -6.85 -1.61
CA ASN A 200 20.87 -5.58 -2.09
C ASN A 200 20.41 -5.21 -3.50
N LYS A 201 20.27 -6.17 -4.42
CA LYS A 201 19.82 -5.93 -5.79
C LYS A 201 18.32 -5.62 -5.86
N PHE A 202 17.52 -6.26 -5.01
CA PHE A 202 16.06 -6.28 -5.11
C PHE A 202 15.33 -5.43 -4.07
N CYS A 203 15.89 -5.23 -2.87
CA CYS A 203 15.25 -4.46 -1.81
C CYS A 203 15.78 -3.02 -1.73
N LYS A 204 17.07 -2.79 -2.00
CA LYS A 204 17.69 -1.47 -1.77
C LYS A 204 17.06 -0.38 -2.64
N GLY A 205 16.40 0.58 -1.98
CA GLY A 205 15.72 1.72 -2.64
C GLY A 205 14.50 1.32 -3.47
N LYS A 206 13.90 0.15 -3.19
CA LYS A 206 12.70 -0.36 -3.86
C LYS A 206 11.62 -0.64 -2.82
N ARG A 207 10.37 -0.70 -3.29
CA ARG A 207 9.20 -1.08 -2.49
C ARG A 207 9.10 -2.60 -2.34
N ILE A 208 10.21 -3.20 -1.90
CA ILE A 208 10.35 -4.64 -1.68
C ILE A 208 11.07 -4.84 -0.35
N SER A 209 10.50 -5.63 0.55
CA SER A 209 11.13 -6.06 1.79
C SER A 209 11.20 -7.58 1.88
N VAL A 210 12.05 -8.07 2.78
CA VAL A 210 12.16 -9.49 3.11
C VAL A 210 12.02 -9.67 4.61
N LEU A 211 11.15 -10.59 5.02
CA LEU A 211 10.99 -11.02 6.40
C LEU A 211 11.59 -12.43 6.53
N ASN A 212 12.59 -12.57 7.42
CA ASN A 212 13.20 -13.85 7.78
C ASN A 212 12.86 -14.21 9.22
N PHE A 213 12.98 -15.49 9.55
CA PHE A 213 12.79 -16.00 10.91
C PHE A 213 14.00 -16.84 11.33
N ASP A 214 14.30 -16.85 12.63
CA ASP A 214 15.41 -17.62 13.22
C ASP A 214 15.15 -19.14 13.23
N HIS A 215 13.96 -19.56 12.80
CA HIS A 215 13.54 -20.95 12.70
C HIS A 215 12.59 -21.12 11.52
N VAL A 216 12.52 -22.35 10.98
CA VAL A 216 11.57 -22.65 9.91
C VAL A 216 10.15 -22.62 10.45
N VAL A 217 9.31 -21.92 9.68
CA VAL A 217 7.87 -21.83 9.91
C VAL A 217 7.15 -22.45 8.73
N HIS A 218 5.92 -22.89 8.96
CA HIS A 218 5.06 -23.36 7.88
C HIS A 218 4.55 -22.17 7.05
N LYS A 219 4.22 -22.40 5.76
CA LYS A 219 3.71 -21.36 4.84
C LYS A 219 2.58 -20.52 5.45
N THR A 220 1.65 -21.15 6.17
CA THR A 220 0.50 -20.49 6.80
C THR A 220 0.92 -19.56 7.94
N GLU A 221 1.91 -19.98 8.73
CA GLU A 221 2.49 -19.16 9.79
C GLU A 221 3.33 -18.01 9.20
N ALA A 222 4.04 -18.26 8.10
CA ALA A 222 4.72 -17.21 7.35
C ALA A 222 3.74 -16.15 6.83
N ILE A 223 2.63 -16.55 6.22
CA ILE A 223 1.57 -15.61 5.81
C ILE A 223 1.07 -14.82 7.03
N ARG A 224 0.73 -15.50 8.13
CA ARG A 224 0.24 -14.85 9.36
C ARG A 224 1.20 -13.80 9.90
N LEU A 225 2.48 -14.17 10.02
CA LEU A 225 3.53 -13.30 10.54
C LEU A 225 3.83 -12.15 9.57
N GLY A 226 3.77 -12.39 8.26
CA GLY A 226 3.86 -11.35 7.24
C GLY A 226 2.72 -10.34 7.34
N MET A 227 1.47 -10.82 7.45
CA MET A 227 0.29 -9.95 7.62
C MET A 227 0.43 -9.07 8.86
N LEU A 228 0.84 -9.63 10.01
CA LEU A 228 1.09 -8.88 11.24
C LEU A 228 2.33 -7.98 11.19
N HIS A 229 3.29 -8.29 10.32
CA HIS A 229 4.47 -7.44 10.11
C HIS A 229 4.08 -6.17 9.36
N LEU A 230 3.36 -6.30 8.24
CA LEU A 230 2.90 -5.15 7.46
C LEU A 230 1.78 -4.37 8.15
N GLU A 231 0.93 -4.99 8.98
CA GLU A 231 -0.11 -4.27 9.74
C GLU A 231 0.45 -3.18 10.66
N LYS A 232 1.65 -3.41 11.20
CA LYS A 232 2.36 -2.43 12.04
C LYS A 232 2.83 -1.20 11.27
N GLU A 233 2.92 -1.30 9.95
CA GLU A 233 3.27 -0.16 9.10
C GLU A 233 2.00 0.62 8.76
N HIS A 234 1.89 1.84 9.30
CA HIS A 234 0.70 2.68 9.15
C HIS A 234 0.43 3.17 7.72
N GLN A 235 1.34 2.94 6.78
CA GLN A 235 1.19 3.36 5.39
C GLN A 235 0.21 2.50 4.58
N PHE A 236 -0.04 1.25 4.96
CA PHE A 236 -0.87 0.34 4.17
C PHE A 236 -2.34 0.44 4.56
N GLU A 237 -3.17 0.77 3.57
CA GLU A 237 -4.63 0.72 3.72
C GLU A 237 -5.14 -0.71 3.50
N PHE A 238 -4.53 -1.43 2.56
CA PHE A 238 -4.88 -2.81 2.26
C PHE A 238 -3.66 -3.72 2.38
N ILE A 239 -3.87 -4.91 2.93
CA ILE A 239 -2.84 -5.95 3.00
C ILE A 239 -3.43 -7.24 2.43
N GLY A 240 -2.70 -7.89 1.54
CA GLY A 240 -3.10 -9.19 1.01
C GLY A 240 -1.93 -10.13 0.85
N PHE A 241 -2.20 -11.35 0.42
CA PHE A 241 -1.17 -12.34 0.11
C PHE A 241 -1.38 -12.95 -1.28
N LEU A 242 -0.26 -13.26 -1.94
CA LEU A 242 -0.21 -13.82 -3.28
C LEU A 242 0.84 -14.94 -3.30
N ASN A 243 0.56 -16.04 -4.01
CA ASN A 243 1.51 -17.14 -4.12
C ASN A 243 2.76 -16.73 -4.92
N GLU A 244 3.92 -17.27 -4.53
CA GLU A 244 5.20 -17.01 -5.21
C GLU A 244 5.25 -17.53 -6.66
N ASP A 245 4.48 -18.57 -6.99
CA ASP A 245 4.41 -19.17 -8.32
C ASP A 245 3.60 -18.36 -9.34
N LEU A 246 2.97 -17.27 -8.91
CA LEU A 246 2.07 -16.43 -9.73
C LEU A 246 0.99 -17.24 -10.47
N SER A 247 0.58 -18.38 -9.90
CA SER A 247 -0.61 -19.14 -10.33
C SER A 247 -1.82 -18.22 -10.52
N VAL A 248 -1.95 -17.25 -9.62
CA VAL A 248 -2.76 -16.05 -9.83
C VAL A 248 -1.84 -14.87 -10.15
N ASN A 249 -2.08 -14.23 -11.29
CA ASN A 249 -1.26 -13.09 -11.73
C ASN A 249 -1.60 -11.79 -10.97
N PHE A 250 -0.70 -10.81 -11.08
CA PHE A 250 -0.86 -9.51 -10.46
C PHE A 250 -2.09 -8.72 -10.93
N ASP A 251 -2.52 -8.89 -12.18
CA ASP A 251 -3.71 -8.20 -12.69
C ASP A 251 -4.96 -8.65 -11.94
N THR A 252 -5.08 -9.96 -11.70
CA THR A 252 -6.15 -10.52 -10.88
C THR A 252 -6.09 -10.00 -9.44
N PHE A 253 -4.90 -9.94 -8.84
CA PHE A 253 -4.74 -9.37 -7.50
C PHE A 253 -5.17 -7.90 -7.44
N LYS A 254 -4.79 -7.07 -8.43
CA LYS A 254 -5.23 -5.67 -8.54
C LYS A 254 -6.75 -5.56 -8.67
N GLU A 255 -7.42 -6.50 -9.34
CA GLU A 255 -8.88 -6.50 -9.39
C GLU A 255 -9.52 -6.70 -8.01
N LEU A 256 -8.93 -7.55 -7.15
CA LEU A 256 -9.39 -7.71 -5.76
C LEU A 256 -9.19 -6.43 -4.95
N VAL A 257 -8.02 -5.80 -5.09
CA VAL A 257 -7.73 -4.49 -4.47
C VAL A 257 -8.73 -3.43 -4.94
N ASN A 258 -9.07 -3.39 -6.23
CA ASN A 258 -10.06 -2.44 -6.74
C ASN A 258 -11.47 -2.72 -6.17
N ILE A 259 -11.83 -3.99 -5.95
CA ILE A 259 -13.12 -4.33 -5.32
C ILE A 259 -13.16 -3.84 -3.88
N ILE A 260 -12.12 -4.07 -3.09
CA ILE A 260 -12.12 -3.64 -1.68
C ILE A 260 -12.11 -2.11 -1.58
N SER A 261 -11.32 -1.40 -2.39
CA SER A 261 -11.19 0.06 -2.31
C SER A 261 -12.42 0.85 -2.79
N THR A 262 -13.29 0.22 -3.60
CA THR A 262 -14.50 0.85 -4.16
C THR A 262 -15.79 0.34 -3.52
N SER A 263 -15.71 -0.38 -2.41
CA SER A 263 -16.85 -0.98 -1.74
C SER A 263 -16.77 -0.85 -0.21
N ASN A 264 -17.75 -1.42 0.48
CA ASN A 264 -17.78 -1.48 1.94
C ASN A 264 -17.19 -2.81 2.49
N TYR A 265 -16.60 -3.63 1.62
CA TYR A 265 -15.96 -4.88 2.04
C TYR A 265 -14.69 -4.59 2.82
N LYS A 266 -14.38 -5.50 3.73
CA LYS A 266 -13.18 -5.49 4.57
C LYS A 266 -12.30 -6.70 4.29
N ASN A 267 -12.83 -7.72 3.60
CA ASN A 267 -12.07 -8.85 3.09
C ASN A 267 -12.62 -9.26 1.71
N VAL A 268 -11.74 -9.45 0.75
CA VAL A 268 -12.05 -9.93 -0.60
C VAL A 268 -11.23 -11.19 -0.86
N VAL A 269 -11.94 -12.29 -1.09
CA VAL A 269 -11.38 -13.62 -1.34
C VAL A 269 -11.41 -13.89 -2.84
N GLY A 270 -10.24 -14.09 -3.43
CA GLY A 270 -10.06 -14.65 -4.75
C GLY A 270 -9.93 -16.16 -4.64
N LEU A 271 -10.91 -16.86 -5.17
CA LEU A 271 -10.96 -18.31 -5.18
C LEU A 271 -10.76 -18.81 -6.60
N GLU A 272 -9.64 -19.47 -6.84
CA GLU A 272 -9.39 -20.16 -8.09
C GLU A 272 -10.24 -21.43 -8.19
N VAL A 273 -10.89 -21.61 -9.34
CA VAL A 273 -11.74 -22.77 -9.60
C VAL A 273 -11.21 -23.55 -10.80
N GLY A 274 -11.17 -24.88 -10.67
CA GLY A 274 -10.76 -25.82 -11.71
C GLY A 274 -11.54 -25.69 -13.03
N SER A 275 -11.01 -26.31 -14.10
CA SER A 275 -11.49 -26.16 -15.48
C SER A 275 -12.99 -26.44 -15.68
N SER A 276 -13.51 -25.91 -16.80
CA SER A 276 -14.90 -25.67 -17.25
C SER A 276 -16.01 -26.69 -16.94
N ASN A 277 -15.70 -27.90 -16.49
CA ASN A 277 -16.66 -28.95 -16.17
C ASN A 277 -17.00 -29.06 -14.69
N SER A 278 -16.30 -28.37 -13.79
CA SER A 278 -16.77 -28.27 -12.41
C SER A 278 -18.05 -27.43 -12.35
N THR A 279 -19.01 -27.89 -11.55
CA THR A 279 -20.28 -27.21 -11.35
C THR A 279 -20.29 -26.44 -10.05
N PHE A 280 -20.58 -25.14 -10.10
CA PHE A 280 -20.98 -24.37 -8.94
C PHE A 280 -22.50 -24.38 -8.92
N TRP A 281 -23.12 -24.88 -7.85
CA TRP A 281 -24.59 -25.03 -7.77
C TRP A 281 -25.24 -25.94 -8.84
N GLY A 282 -24.53 -26.95 -9.35
CA GLY A 282 -25.07 -27.80 -10.44
C GLY A 282 -25.12 -27.12 -11.80
N PHE A 283 -24.69 -25.85 -11.90
CA PHE A 283 -24.49 -25.13 -13.14
C PHE A 283 -23.00 -25.02 -13.45
N PRO A 284 -22.60 -24.96 -14.73
CA PRO A 284 -21.20 -24.77 -15.11
C PRO A 284 -20.59 -23.52 -14.46
N ILE A 285 -19.43 -23.64 -13.81
CA ILE A 285 -18.72 -22.54 -13.11
C ILE A 285 -18.57 -21.28 -13.98
N LYS A 286 -18.44 -21.44 -15.30
CA LYS A 286 -18.39 -20.33 -16.26
C LYS A 286 -19.53 -19.30 -16.11
N HIS A 287 -20.67 -19.67 -15.53
CA HIS A 287 -21.80 -18.77 -15.26
C HIS A 287 -21.66 -17.91 -13.98
N PHE A 288 -20.68 -18.24 -13.14
CA PHE A 288 -20.38 -17.56 -11.86
C PHE A 288 -19.00 -16.92 -11.81
N VAL A 289 -18.13 -17.19 -12.78
CA VAL A 289 -16.89 -16.42 -12.96
C VAL A 289 -17.24 -14.93 -12.98
N ASN A 290 -16.53 -14.14 -12.18
CA ASN A 290 -16.76 -12.70 -11.98
C ASN A 290 -18.08 -12.32 -11.26
N LYS A 291 -18.85 -13.27 -10.71
CA LYS A 291 -20.00 -12.97 -9.84
C LYS A 291 -19.59 -12.98 -8.36
N LYS A 292 -20.17 -12.06 -7.60
CA LYS A 292 -20.08 -12.02 -6.13
C LYS A 292 -20.96 -13.11 -5.55
N ILE A 293 -20.43 -13.90 -4.62
CA ILE A 293 -21.17 -14.96 -3.95
C ILE A 293 -21.14 -14.69 -2.44
N ASN A 294 -22.23 -14.15 -1.91
CA ASN A 294 -22.41 -13.93 -0.47
C ASN A 294 -23.24 -15.08 0.13
N GLY A 295 -22.89 -15.55 1.33
CA GLY A 295 -23.68 -16.53 2.11
C GLY A 295 -23.38 -18.01 1.92
N PHE A 296 -22.53 -18.41 0.96
CA PHE A 296 -22.32 -19.84 0.61
C PHE A 296 -20.87 -20.32 0.71
N TYR A 297 -19.94 -19.45 1.11
CA TYR A 297 -18.51 -19.77 1.23
C TYR A 297 -18.27 -20.98 2.14
N LYS A 298 -19.00 -21.12 3.25
CA LYS A 298 -18.86 -22.24 4.19
C LYS A 298 -19.08 -23.61 3.50
N LYS A 299 -20.20 -23.79 2.79
CA LYS A 299 -20.49 -25.04 2.07
C LYS A 299 -19.50 -25.31 0.93
N PHE A 300 -18.93 -24.27 0.32
CA PHE A 300 -17.96 -24.43 -0.76
C PHE A 300 -16.57 -24.79 -0.24
N SER A 301 -16.10 -24.08 0.80
CA SER A 301 -14.83 -24.32 1.49
C SER A 301 -14.78 -25.73 2.09
N GLU A 302 -15.84 -26.15 2.78
CA GLU A 302 -15.96 -27.52 3.33
C GLU A 302 -15.88 -28.61 2.24
N LYS A 303 -16.37 -28.34 1.03
CA LYS A 303 -16.41 -29.31 -0.07
C LYS A 303 -15.11 -29.38 -0.88
N HIS A 304 -14.31 -28.30 -0.90
CA HIS A 304 -13.09 -28.18 -1.70
C HIS A 304 -11.80 -28.13 -0.86
N SER A 305 -11.88 -28.35 0.46
CA SER A 305 -10.76 -28.35 1.41
C SER A 305 -9.64 -29.37 1.13
N LYS A 306 -9.74 -30.16 0.05
CA LYS A 306 -8.71 -31.13 -0.36
C LYS A 306 -7.76 -30.58 -1.42
N GLU A 307 -8.11 -29.48 -2.10
CA GLU A 307 -7.28 -28.87 -3.16
C GLU A 307 -6.47 -27.71 -2.56
N LYS A 308 -5.20 -27.98 -2.21
CA LYS A 308 -4.27 -27.00 -1.64
C LYS A 308 -3.98 -25.87 -2.65
N ASN A 309 -3.77 -24.64 -2.15
CA ASN A 309 -3.17 -23.48 -2.86
C ASN A 309 -4.01 -22.72 -3.89
N ARG A 310 -5.33 -22.54 -3.70
CA ARG A 310 -6.19 -21.80 -4.66
C ARG A 310 -6.71 -20.44 -4.22
N PHE A 311 -6.21 -19.90 -3.11
CA PHE A 311 -6.75 -18.69 -2.51
C PHE A 311 -5.73 -17.56 -2.48
N ILE A 312 -6.19 -16.39 -2.92
CA ILE A 312 -5.55 -15.11 -2.64
C ILE A 312 -6.57 -14.25 -1.92
N GLU A 313 -6.13 -13.46 -0.94
CA GLU A 313 -7.03 -12.61 -0.18
C GLU A 313 -6.45 -11.22 0.01
N VAL A 314 -7.33 -10.23 0.02
CA VAL A 314 -7.02 -8.84 0.33
C VAL A 314 -7.90 -8.41 1.50
N PHE A 315 -7.31 -7.76 2.48
CA PHE A 315 -7.96 -7.28 3.69
C PHE A 315 -7.78 -5.78 3.80
N ASP A 316 -8.78 -5.11 4.34
CA ASP A 316 -8.61 -3.79 4.94
C ASP A 316 -7.72 -3.94 6.17
N ASN A 317 -6.74 -3.05 6.31
CA ASN A 317 -5.75 -3.17 7.38
C ASN A 317 -6.40 -3.11 8.78
N ASP A 318 -7.56 -2.44 8.91
CA ASP A 318 -8.24 -2.28 10.20
C ASP A 318 -8.70 -3.59 10.86
N ILE A 319 -8.84 -4.68 10.10
CA ILE A 319 -9.20 -6.00 10.63
C ILE A 319 -8.01 -6.96 10.75
N VAL A 320 -6.87 -6.68 10.12
CA VAL A 320 -5.76 -7.65 9.96
C VAL A 320 -5.28 -8.14 11.32
N LYS A 321 -5.07 -7.23 12.28
CA LYS A 321 -4.63 -7.59 13.63
C LYS A 321 -5.55 -8.60 14.30
N ASP A 322 -6.86 -8.40 14.23
CA ASP A 322 -7.83 -9.28 14.89
C ASP A 322 -7.99 -10.63 14.21
N ILE A 323 -7.88 -10.68 12.88
CA ILE A 323 -7.97 -11.92 12.12
C ILE A 323 -6.69 -12.76 12.26
N PHE A 324 -5.51 -12.15 12.33
CA PHE A 324 -4.22 -12.86 12.29
C PHE A 324 -3.49 -12.94 13.65
N LYS A 325 -4.03 -12.36 14.74
CA LYS A 325 -3.40 -12.37 16.08
C LYS A 325 -2.99 -13.76 16.58
N ASN A 326 -3.85 -14.75 16.41
CA ASN A 326 -3.65 -16.10 16.92
C ASN A 326 -3.07 -17.01 15.85
N LYS A 327 -2.16 -17.92 16.22
CA LYS A 327 -1.70 -18.99 15.32
C LYS A 327 -2.86 -19.79 14.75
N PHE A 328 -2.76 -20.20 13.49
CA PHE A 328 -3.75 -21.08 12.87
C PHE A 328 -3.70 -22.46 13.53
N LEU A 329 -4.88 -23.06 13.78
CA LEU A 329 -5.01 -24.34 14.45
C LEU A 329 -4.65 -25.51 13.53
N LEU A 330 -5.02 -25.41 12.26
CA LEU A 330 -4.84 -26.47 11.27
C LEU A 330 -4.30 -25.87 9.97
N GLU A 331 -3.05 -26.21 9.63
CA GLU A 331 -2.36 -25.68 8.44
C GLU A 331 -3.11 -25.97 7.13
N ASN A 332 -3.72 -27.14 7.01
CA ASN A 332 -4.45 -27.56 5.82
C ASN A 332 -5.88 -27.00 5.73
N LYS A 333 -6.28 -26.14 6.67
CA LYS A 333 -7.62 -25.53 6.74
C LYS A 333 -7.54 -24.04 7.07
N PHE A 334 -6.41 -23.40 6.79
CA PHE A 334 -6.21 -22.01 7.23
C PHE A 334 -7.23 -21.06 6.59
N GLU A 335 -7.71 -21.33 5.38
CA GLU A 335 -8.73 -20.54 4.70
C GLU A 335 -10.13 -20.69 5.34
N GLU A 336 -10.47 -21.93 5.73
CA GLU A 336 -11.69 -22.20 6.53
C GLU A 336 -11.62 -21.44 7.87
N GLU A 337 -10.43 -21.41 8.48
CA GLU A 337 -10.20 -20.70 9.72
C GLU A 337 -10.26 -19.17 9.56
N ILE A 338 -9.68 -18.58 8.50
CA ILE A 338 -9.82 -17.15 8.19
C ILE A 338 -11.29 -16.77 8.04
N SER A 339 -12.07 -17.56 7.31
CA SER A 339 -13.50 -17.31 7.16
C SER A 339 -14.26 -17.38 8.48
N ASN A 340 -13.95 -18.37 9.33
CA ASN A 340 -14.53 -18.45 10.66
C ASN A 340 -14.15 -17.26 11.54
N ARG A 341 -12.88 -16.81 11.50
CA ARG A 341 -12.40 -15.64 12.26
C ARG A 341 -13.08 -14.35 11.79
N THR A 342 -13.21 -14.13 10.48
CA THR A 342 -13.90 -12.95 9.94
C THR A 342 -15.39 -12.97 10.29
N LYS A 343 -16.03 -14.14 10.31
CA LYS A 343 -17.42 -14.31 10.75
C LYS A 343 -17.59 -13.97 12.23
N CYS A 344 -16.70 -14.46 13.09
CA CYS A 344 -16.67 -14.08 14.50
C CYS A 344 -16.44 -12.58 14.69
N PHE A 345 -15.60 -11.95 13.87
CA PHE A 345 -15.29 -10.52 13.98
C PHE A 345 -16.48 -9.63 13.60
N PHE A 346 -17.14 -9.89 12.47
CA PHE A 346 -18.27 -9.07 12.01
C PHE A 346 -19.62 -9.43 12.64
N GLY A 347 -19.75 -10.66 13.12
CA GLY A 347 -21.04 -11.28 13.43
C GLY A 347 -21.73 -11.82 12.17
N ASP A 348 -22.53 -12.86 12.36
CA ASP A 348 -23.20 -13.60 11.28
C ASP A 348 -24.03 -12.71 10.35
N ASP A 349 -24.77 -11.77 10.93
CA ASP A 349 -25.70 -10.91 10.18
C ASP A 349 -24.98 -9.93 9.25
N LYS A 350 -23.78 -9.47 9.63
CA LYS A 350 -23.02 -8.44 8.90
C LYS A 350 -21.94 -9.04 8.00
N TRP A 351 -21.59 -10.31 8.17
CA TRP A 351 -20.47 -10.93 7.46
C TRP A 351 -20.64 -10.86 5.93
N ASN A 352 -21.86 -11.10 5.44
CA ASN A 352 -22.16 -11.04 4.00
C ASN A 352 -22.00 -9.64 3.39
N ASP A 353 -22.11 -8.58 4.19
CA ASP A 353 -21.95 -7.20 3.72
C ASP A 353 -20.49 -6.74 3.79
N ARG A 354 -19.63 -7.51 4.48
CA ARG A 354 -18.22 -7.16 4.76
C ARG A 354 -17.23 -8.09 4.07
N VAL A 355 -17.65 -9.27 3.63
CA VAL A 355 -16.78 -10.22 2.91
C VAL A 355 -17.31 -10.47 1.52
N CYS A 356 -16.42 -10.42 0.53
CA CYS A 356 -16.73 -10.71 -0.87
C CYS A 356 -15.91 -11.88 -1.37
N VAL A 357 -16.55 -12.83 -2.03
CA VAL A 357 -15.87 -13.93 -2.72
C VAL A 357 -15.98 -13.72 -4.22
N LYS A 358 -14.84 -13.72 -4.90
CA LYS A 358 -14.71 -13.64 -6.36
C LYS A 358 -14.11 -14.94 -6.88
N LEU A 359 -14.81 -15.58 -7.81
CA LEU A 359 -14.29 -16.74 -8.52
C LEU A 359 -13.31 -16.31 -9.62
N LEU A 360 -12.11 -16.89 -9.59
CA LEU A 360 -11.02 -16.66 -10.52
C LEU A 360 -10.96 -17.81 -11.54
N LYS A 361 -10.62 -17.48 -12.78
CA LYS A 361 -10.30 -18.48 -13.81
C LYS A 361 -8.83 -18.85 -13.69
N LEU A 362 -8.52 -20.14 -13.87
CA LEU A 362 -7.17 -20.61 -14.19
C LEU A 362 -6.64 -19.84 -15.41
N ALA A 363 -5.40 -19.37 -15.30
CA ALA A 363 -4.68 -18.69 -16.38
C ALA A 363 -4.39 -19.63 -17.56
#